data_AF-A0AAW6HP62-F1
#
_entry.id   AF-A0AAW6HP62-F1
#
_cell.length_a   1.000
_cell.length_b   1.000
_cell.length_c   1.000
_cell.angle_alpha   90.00
_cell.angle_beta   90.00
_cell.angle_gamma   90.00
#
_symmetry.space_group_name_H-M   'P 1'
#
loop_
_entity.id
_entity.type
_entity.pdbx_description
1 polymer ?
#
loop_
_entity_poly.entity_id
_entity_poly.type
_entity_poly.pdbx_seq_one_letter_code
_entity_poly.pdbx_strand_id
1 'polypeptide(L)'
;MKLRKWRNHYITFLANIFIFLGFIVNVLIIKIIDPINNQTTSIKPELMIIIALIGGLIGVSFIALDIKYFSKDFPYKKFHYDKKYTKLYIAGISITLANLMIGMLLVVLGVFYSNKADKLNANEIIENFNITKGLIYGSIAVVGFISIIAFTIIRLSRFYIELDLEKRKNNTDNTIKPVNSDDKPVIIGIDDGNDKNKIEDDPSSSIKKTDSTKPSAGLSEL
;
A
#
# COMPACT_ATOMS: atom_id res chain seq x y z
N MET A 1 12.85 -12.85 10.47
CA MET A 1 13.05 -11.69 9.57
C MET A 1 12.83 -12.05 8.08
N LYS A 2 13.37 -13.17 7.57
CA LYS A 2 13.20 -13.61 6.15
C LYS A 2 11.74 -13.83 5.70
N LEU A 3 10.90 -14.50 6.50
CA LEU A 3 9.47 -14.72 6.16
C LEU A 3 8.65 -13.43 6.05
N ARG A 4 8.94 -12.42 6.87
CA ARG A 4 8.23 -11.13 6.87
C ARG A 4 8.53 -10.33 5.61
N LYS A 5 9.80 -10.31 5.18
CA LYS A 5 10.26 -9.68 3.93
C LYS A 5 9.63 -10.37 2.71
N TRP A 6 9.53 -11.71 2.73
CA TRP A 6 8.88 -12.48 1.67
C TRP A 6 7.40 -12.13 1.54
N ARG A 7 6.60 -12.25 2.62
CA ARG A 7 5.15 -11.99 2.56
C ARG A 7 4.82 -10.61 1.97
N ASN A 8 5.50 -9.56 2.44
CA ASN A 8 5.22 -8.20 2.01
C ASN A 8 5.71 -7.94 0.55
N HIS A 9 6.75 -8.64 0.11
CA HIS A 9 7.27 -8.55 -1.25
C HIS A 9 6.27 -9.08 -2.29
N TYR A 10 5.63 -10.21 -2.02
CA TYR A 10 4.73 -10.86 -2.97
C TYR A 10 3.35 -10.20 -3.03
N ILE A 11 2.86 -9.59 -1.96
CA ILE A 11 1.50 -9.02 -1.93
C ILE A 11 1.36 -7.84 -2.91
N THR A 12 2.31 -6.90 -2.90
CA THR A 12 2.25 -5.74 -3.82
C THR A 12 2.45 -6.17 -5.27
N PHE A 13 3.28 -7.20 -5.51
CA PHE A 13 3.46 -7.77 -6.83
C PHE A 13 2.20 -8.48 -7.33
N LEU A 14 1.59 -9.34 -6.50
CA LEU A 14 0.33 -10.01 -6.78
C LEU A 14 -0.79 -9.01 -7.06
N ALA A 15 -0.89 -7.93 -6.29
CA ALA A 15 -1.85 -6.85 -6.55
C ALA A 15 -1.76 -6.34 -7.98
N ASN A 16 -0.55 -5.99 -8.43
CA ASN A 16 -0.33 -5.48 -9.79
C ASN A 16 -0.60 -6.55 -10.86
N ILE A 17 -0.28 -7.82 -10.60
CA ILE A 17 -0.63 -8.93 -11.52
C ILE A 17 -2.14 -9.03 -11.71
N PHE A 18 -2.91 -9.08 -10.62
CA PHE A 18 -4.37 -9.26 -10.72
C PHE A 18 -5.04 -8.04 -11.37
N ILE A 19 -4.56 -6.83 -11.08
CA ILE A 19 -5.00 -5.62 -11.79
C ILE A 19 -4.72 -5.79 -13.28
N PHE A 20 -3.47 -6.07 -13.66
CA PHE A 20 -3.08 -6.22 -15.06
C PHE A 20 -3.87 -7.32 -15.78
N LEU A 21 -4.08 -8.47 -15.14
CA LEU A 21 -4.89 -9.57 -15.67
C LEU A 21 -6.34 -9.15 -15.91
N GLY A 22 -6.94 -8.35 -15.01
CA GLY A 22 -8.28 -7.80 -15.21
C GLY A 22 -8.40 -6.97 -16.50
N PHE A 23 -7.36 -6.22 -16.85
CA PHE A 23 -7.35 -5.41 -18.08
C PHE A 23 -6.92 -6.21 -19.32
N ILE A 24 -5.97 -7.14 -19.22
CA ILE A 24 -5.47 -7.88 -20.39
C ILE A 24 -6.54 -8.80 -21.00
N VAL A 25 -7.43 -9.37 -20.17
CA VAL A 25 -8.52 -10.23 -20.64
C VAL A 25 -9.47 -9.48 -21.57
N ASN A 26 -9.58 -8.15 -21.43
CA ASN A 26 -10.36 -7.31 -22.34
C ASN A 26 -9.83 -7.33 -23.79
N VAL A 27 -8.56 -7.64 -24.02
CA VAL A 27 -8.05 -7.87 -25.39
C VAL A 27 -8.62 -9.13 -26.01
N LEU A 28 -8.86 -10.17 -25.21
CA LEU A 28 -9.46 -11.40 -25.72
C LEU A 28 -10.93 -11.13 -26.06
N ILE A 29 -11.63 -10.42 -25.19
CA ILE A 29 -13.05 -10.09 -25.38
C ILE A 29 -13.25 -9.24 -26.63
N ILE A 30 -12.43 -8.20 -26.85
CA ILE A 30 -12.58 -7.34 -28.02
C ILE A 30 -12.30 -8.06 -29.35
N LYS A 31 -11.44 -9.09 -29.34
CA LYS A 31 -11.21 -9.94 -30.51
C LYS A 31 -12.41 -10.84 -30.81
N ILE A 32 -13.18 -11.21 -29.79
CA ILE A 32 -14.36 -12.08 -29.94
C ILE A 32 -15.59 -11.27 -30.37
N ILE A 33 -15.74 -10.04 -29.84
CA ILE A 33 -16.86 -9.15 -30.15
C ILE A 33 -16.66 -8.41 -31.50
N ASP A 34 -15.56 -8.69 -32.21
CA ASP A 34 -15.21 -8.04 -33.48
C ASP A 34 -16.39 -8.06 -34.48
N PRO A 35 -17.06 -6.93 -34.71
CA PRO A 35 -18.24 -6.88 -35.57
C PRO A 35 -17.88 -7.00 -37.06
N ILE A 36 -16.59 -6.90 -37.41
CA ILE A 36 -16.10 -6.99 -38.78
C ILE A 36 -15.93 -8.46 -39.19
N ASN A 37 -15.58 -9.33 -38.24
CA ASN A 37 -15.63 -10.76 -38.43
C ASN A 37 -17.05 -11.23 -38.12
N ASN A 38 -17.83 -11.62 -39.13
CA ASN A 38 -19.24 -12.09 -39.06
C ASN A 38 -19.52 -13.30 -38.13
N GLN A 39 -18.67 -13.59 -37.16
CA GLN A 39 -18.94 -14.51 -36.06
C GLN A 39 -19.88 -13.82 -35.07
N THR A 40 -21.18 -14.09 -35.20
CA THR A 40 -22.20 -13.66 -34.23
C THR A 40 -21.95 -14.33 -32.89
N THR A 41 -21.14 -13.71 -32.03
CA THR A 41 -21.03 -14.10 -30.63
C THR A 41 -21.97 -13.24 -29.79
N SER A 42 -22.72 -13.89 -28.89
CA SER A 42 -23.70 -13.24 -27.99
C SER A 42 -23.04 -12.53 -26.80
N ILE A 43 -21.74 -12.23 -26.88
CA ILE A 43 -21.00 -11.64 -25.76
C ILE A 43 -21.28 -10.14 -25.73
N LYS A 44 -21.79 -9.70 -24.59
CA LYS A 44 -22.11 -8.29 -24.32
C LYS A 44 -20.83 -7.50 -24.00
N PRO A 45 -20.58 -6.33 -24.61
CA PRO A 45 -19.42 -5.48 -24.32
C PRO A 45 -19.28 -5.11 -22.84
N GLU A 46 -20.38 -5.04 -22.09
CA GLU A 46 -20.39 -4.76 -20.65
C GLU A 46 -19.60 -5.79 -19.83
N LEU A 47 -19.38 -7.00 -20.35
CA LEU A 47 -18.53 -8.02 -19.73
C LEU A 47 -17.09 -7.50 -19.50
N MET A 48 -16.61 -6.59 -20.35
CA MET A 48 -15.29 -5.99 -20.24
C MET A 48 -15.14 -5.13 -18.98
N ILE A 49 -16.22 -4.43 -18.61
CA ILE A 49 -16.27 -3.62 -17.37
C ILE A 49 -16.24 -4.56 -16.17
N ILE A 50 -17.07 -5.61 -16.19
CA ILE A 50 -17.18 -6.56 -15.08
C ILE A 50 -15.83 -7.23 -14.81
N ILE A 51 -15.13 -7.67 -15.85
CA ILE A 51 -13.84 -8.37 -15.71
C ILE A 51 -12.73 -7.43 -15.22
N ALA A 52 -12.66 -6.21 -15.77
CA ALA A 52 -11.72 -5.21 -15.27
C ALA A 52 -11.99 -4.86 -13.80
N LEU A 53 -13.27 -4.76 -13.42
CA LEU A 53 -13.68 -4.48 -12.04
C LEU A 53 -13.32 -5.62 -11.09
N ILE A 54 -13.54 -6.88 -11.47
CA ILE A 54 -13.15 -8.04 -10.67
C ILE A 54 -11.63 -8.07 -10.46
N GLY A 55 -10.84 -7.93 -11.52
CA GLY A 55 -9.37 -7.88 -11.41
C GLY A 55 -8.90 -6.72 -10.54
N GLY A 56 -9.55 -5.55 -10.69
CA GLY A 56 -9.32 -4.38 -9.85
C GLY A 56 -9.63 -4.61 -8.38
N LEU A 57 -10.78 -5.19 -8.04
CA LEU A 57 -11.17 -5.49 -6.66
C LEU A 57 -10.23 -6.48 -5.99
N ILE A 58 -9.80 -7.52 -6.70
CA ILE A 58 -8.81 -8.48 -6.20
C ILE A 58 -7.49 -7.75 -5.93
N GLY A 59 -7.05 -6.91 -6.86
CA GLY A 59 -5.87 -6.05 -6.70
C GLY A 59 -5.92 -5.14 -5.48
N VAL A 60 -7.02 -4.40 -5.33
CA VAL A 60 -7.26 -3.51 -4.18
C VAL A 60 -7.27 -4.29 -2.87
N SER A 61 -7.82 -5.52 -2.86
CA SER A 61 -7.80 -6.39 -1.69
C SER A 61 -6.38 -6.74 -1.26
N PHE A 62 -5.47 -7.04 -2.20
CA PHE A 62 -4.05 -7.24 -1.89
C PHE A 62 -3.38 -5.96 -1.40
N ILE A 63 -3.69 -4.79 -1.96
CA ILE A 63 -3.19 -3.50 -1.46
C ILE A 63 -3.66 -3.26 -0.02
N ALA A 64 -4.92 -3.54 0.29
CA ALA A 64 -5.45 -3.42 1.65
C ALA A 64 -4.72 -4.34 2.64
N LEU A 65 -4.40 -5.58 2.23
CA LEU A 65 -3.56 -6.49 3.01
C LEU A 65 -2.14 -5.91 3.21
N ASP A 66 -1.55 -5.32 2.17
CA ASP A 66 -0.23 -4.68 2.25
C ASP A 66 -0.22 -3.53 3.28
N ILE A 67 -1.23 -2.67 3.25
CA ILE A 67 -1.42 -1.55 4.21
C ILE A 67 -1.62 -2.07 5.63
N LYS A 68 -2.43 -3.13 5.79
CA LYS A 68 -2.66 -3.77 7.10
C LYS A 68 -1.35 -4.31 7.68
N TYR A 69 -0.53 -4.97 6.87
CA TYR A 69 0.78 -5.46 7.31
C TYR A 69 1.76 -4.32 7.55
N PHE A 70 1.76 -3.27 6.72
CA PHE A 70 2.57 -2.08 6.92
C PHE A 70 2.30 -1.44 8.29
N SER A 71 1.02 -1.23 8.60
CA SER A 71 0.59 -0.60 9.86
C SER A 71 0.93 -1.46 11.09
N LYS A 72 0.93 -2.79 10.94
CA LYS A 72 1.32 -3.72 12.02
C LYS A 72 2.84 -3.77 12.20
N ASP A 73 3.59 -3.80 11.11
CA ASP A 73 5.05 -3.90 11.12
C ASP A 73 5.72 -2.60 11.57
N PHE A 74 5.05 -1.46 11.35
CA PHE A 74 5.46 -0.12 11.75
C PHE A 74 4.33 0.53 12.55
N PRO A 75 4.21 0.35 13.88
CA PRO A 75 3.16 1.01 14.66
C PRO A 75 3.40 2.52 14.81
N TYR A 76 2.32 3.32 14.79
CA TYR A 76 2.28 4.81 14.84
C TYR A 76 3.23 5.47 15.86
N LYS A 77 3.57 4.81 16.97
CA LYS A 77 4.49 5.33 17.99
C LYS A 77 5.97 5.38 17.53
N LYS A 78 6.38 4.60 16.51
CA LYS A 78 7.70 4.70 15.85
C LYS A 78 7.71 5.63 14.63
N PHE A 79 6.55 6.12 14.18
CA PHE A 79 6.41 6.97 12.98
C PHE A 79 6.77 8.44 13.19
N HIS A 80 7.14 8.86 14.40
CA HIS A 80 7.52 10.26 14.61
C HIS A 80 8.77 10.67 13.79
N TYR A 81 9.55 9.71 13.29
CA TYR A 81 10.90 9.97 12.79
C TYR A 81 11.22 9.55 11.35
N ASP A 82 10.27 9.09 10.52
CA ASP A 82 10.52 8.86 9.08
C ASP A 82 9.37 9.26 8.14
N LYS A 83 8.96 10.53 8.27
CA LYS A 83 7.85 11.12 7.51
C LYS A 83 8.07 11.10 5.99
N LYS A 84 9.31 11.08 5.51
CA LYS A 84 9.62 11.17 4.07
C LYS A 84 9.25 9.90 3.32
N TYR A 85 9.78 8.75 3.73
CA TYR A 85 9.54 7.48 3.03
C TYR A 85 8.13 6.94 3.26
N THR A 86 7.52 7.24 4.40
CA THR A 86 6.10 6.96 4.65
C THR A 86 5.19 7.72 3.69
N LYS A 87 5.46 9.02 3.44
CA LYS A 87 4.73 9.81 2.44
C LYS A 87 4.92 9.24 1.03
N LEU A 88 6.14 8.80 0.70
CA LEU A 88 6.43 8.14 -0.58
C LEU A 88 5.63 6.83 -0.75
N TYR A 89 5.53 6.02 0.30
CA TYR A 89 4.73 4.78 0.31
C TYR A 89 3.25 5.07 0.05
N ILE A 90 2.66 6.02 0.78
CA ILE A 90 1.26 6.42 0.62
C ILE A 90 1.03 6.98 -0.79
N ALA A 91 1.95 7.82 -1.29
CA ALA A 91 1.88 8.36 -2.65
C ALA A 91 1.88 7.25 -3.70
N GLY A 92 2.71 6.21 -3.53
CA GLY A 92 2.72 5.04 -4.39
C GLY A 92 1.36 4.33 -4.44
N ILE A 93 0.73 4.11 -3.28
CA ILE A 93 -0.62 3.53 -3.20
C ILE A 93 -1.65 4.42 -3.90
N SER A 94 -1.61 5.74 -3.64
CA SER A 94 -2.52 6.69 -4.29
C SER A 94 -2.39 6.68 -5.80
N ILE A 95 -1.15 6.59 -6.33
CA ILE A 95 -0.89 6.46 -7.77
C ILE A 95 -1.50 5.15 -8.30
N THR A 96 -1.35 4.02 -7.58
CA THR A 96 -1.98 2.75 -8.00
C THR A 96 -3.50 2.85 -8.07
N LEU A 97 -4.15 3.48 -7.08
CA LEU A 97 -5.60 3.67 -7.08
C LEU A 97 -6.07 4.61 -8.21
N ALA A 98 -5.37 5.73 -8.41
CA ALA A 98 -5.66 6.65 -9.51
C ALA A 98 -5.48 5.97 -10.88
N ASN A 99 -4.44 5.15 -11.03
CA ASN A 99 -4.21 4.36 -12.24
C ASN A 99 -5.37 3.41 -12.54
N LEU A 100 -5.89 2.73 -11.51
CA LEU A 100 -7.03 1.84 -11.65
C LEU A 100 -8.28 2.61 -12.09
N MET A 101 -8.53 3.80 -11.55
CA MET A 101 -9.64 4.67 -11.96
C MET A 101 -9.52 5.11 -13.42
N ILE A 102 -8.32 5.52 -13.86
CA ILE A 102 -8.06 5.93 -15.24
C ILE A 102 -8.25 4.73 -16.19
N GLY A 103 -7.70 3.57 -15.84
CA GLY A 103 -7.88 2.33 -16.61
C GLY A 103 -9.37 1.97 -16.76
N MET A 104 -10.12 1.99 -15.65
CA MET A 104 -11.55 1.73 -15.67
C MET A 104 -12.32 2.74 -16.52
N LEU A 105 -11.98 4.02 -16.45
CA LEU A 105 -12.59 5.05 -17.29
C LEU A 105 -12.39 4.75 -18.78
N LEU A 106 -11.19 4.34 -19.20
CA LEU A 106 -10.91 3.97 -20.58
C LEU A 106 -11.72 2.74 -21.03
N VAL A 107 -11.88 1.75 -20.15
CA VAL A 107 -12.72 0.57 -20.44
C VAL A 107 -14.20 0.96 -20.58
N VAL A 108 -14.71 1.80 -19.67
CA VAL A 108 -16.10 2.28 -19.72
C VAL A 108 -16.35 3.09 -21.00
N LEU A 109 -15.43 3.99 -21.37
CA LEU A 109 -15.51 4.73 -22.62
C LEU A 109 -15.47 3.79 -23.83
N GLY A 110 -14.61 2.76 -23.81
CA GLY A 110 -14.57 1.74 -24.86
C GLY A 110 -15.93 1.07 -25.04
N VAL A 111 -16.53 0.57 -23.95
CA VAL A 111 -17.87 -0.05 -23.99
C VAL A 111 -18.93 0.94 -24.47
N PHE A 112 -18.87 2.20 -24.05
CA PHE A 112 -19.79 3.24 -24.52
C PHE A 112 -19.75 3.41 -26.05
N TYR A 113 -18.56 3.52 -26.63
CA TYR A 113 -18.42 3.62 -28.10
C TYR A 113 -18.85 2.34 -28.81
N SER A 114 -18.53 1.16 -28.25
CA SER A 114 -18.99 -0.12 -28.78
C SER A 114 -20.52 -0.23 -28.83
N ASN A 115 -21.22 0.31 -27.84
CA ASN A 115 -22.68 0.29 -27.78
C ASN A 115 -23.33 1.38 -28.63
N LYS A 116 -22.63 2.48 -28.90
CA LYS A 116 -23.13 3.60 -29.72
C LYS A 116 -23.10 3.31 -31.22
N ALA A 117 -22.34 2.31 -31.66
CA ALA A 117 -22.26 1.91 -33.06
C ALA A 117 -23.66 1.62 -33.63
N ASP A 118 -24.15 2.50 -34.53
CA ASP A 118 -25.40 2.28 -35.25
C ASP A 118 -25.23 1.10 -36.20
N LYS A 119 -26.02 0.04 -35.97
CA LYS A 119 -25.97 -1.20 -36.75
C LYS A 119 -26.39 -1.01 -38.21
N LEU A 120 -26.98 0.13 -38.55
CA LEU A 120 -27.43 0.46 -39.90
C LEU A 120 -26.36 1.17 -40.74
N ASN A 121 -25.33 1.76 -40.13
CA ASN A 121 -24.25 2.46 -40.83
C ASN A 121 -22.90 1.75 -40.65
N ALA A 122 -22.49 0.99 -41.67
CA ALA A 122 -21.26 0.20 -41.64
C ALA A 122 -19.99 1.03 -41.34
N ASN A 123 -19.93 2.28 -41.82
CA ASN A 123 -18.76 3.14 -41.57
C ASN A 123 -18.67 3.54 -40.09
N GLU A 124 -19.81 3.86 -39.46
CA GLU A 124 -19.86 4.20 -38.04
C GLU A 124 -19.53 2.98 -37.15
N ILE A 125 -19.90 1.77 -37.57
CA ILE A 125 -19.52 0.54 -36.85
C ILE A 125 -17.99 0.39 -36.82
N ILE A 126 -17.33 0.52 -37.98
CA ILE A 126 -15.88 0.36 -38.09
C ILE A 126 -15.15 1.44 -37.30
N GLU A 127 -15.58 2.70 -37.41
CA GLU A 127 -14.97 3.82 -36.68
C GLU A 127 -15.10 3.64 -35.16
N ASN A 128 -16.31 3.39 -34.66
CA ASN A 128 -16.54 3.19 -33.22
C ASN A 128 -15.83 1.94 -32.68
N PHE A 129 -15.72 0.87 -33.49
CA PHE A 129 -14.96 -0.31 -33.10
C PHE A 129 -13.46 -0.02 -33.03
N ASN A 130 -12.90 0.75 -33.97
CA ASN A 130 -11.50 1.18 -33.91
C ASN A 130 -11.21 2.07 -32.69
N ILE A 131 -12.11 2.99 -32.34
CA ILE A 131 -12.03 3.80 -31.13
C ILE A 131 -12.05 2.89 -29.89
N THR A 132 -13.02 1.97 -29.82
CA THR A 132 -13.14 0.98 -28.73
C THR A 132 -11.83 0.21 -28.58
N LYS A 133 -11.28 -0.30 -29.68
CA LYS A 133 -10.02 -1.01 -29.71
C LYS A 133 -8.87 -0.15 -29.17
N GLY A 134 -8.74 1.08 -29.65
CA GLY A 134 -7.74 2.04 -29.18
C GLY A 134 -7.84 2.29 -27.68
N LEU A 135 -9.05 2.51 -27.15
CA LEU A 135 -9.28 2.74 -25.73
C LEU A 135 -8.92 1.54 -24.86
N ILE A 136 -9.24 0.32 -25.31
CA ILE A 136 -8.92 -0.90 -24.57
C ILE A 136 -7.41 -1.18 -24.56
N TYR A 137 -6.72 -1.07 -25.69
CA TYR A 137 -5.26 -1.17 -25.71
C TYR A 137 -4.60 -0.06 -24.90
N GLY A 138 -5.13 1.17 -24.98
CA GLY A 138 -4.70 2.29 -24.16
C GLY A 138 -4.84 2.00 -22.67
N SER A 139 -5.96 1.39 -22.25
CA SER A 139 -6.19 1.04 -20.85
C SER A 139 -5.11 0.10 -20.31
N ILE A 140 -4.69 -0.89 -21.09
CA ILE A 140 -3.65 -1.86 -20.70
C ILE A 140 -2.28 -1.19 -20.64
N ALA A 141 -1.96 -0.35 -21.62
CA ALA A 141 -0.70 0.36 -21.66
C ALA A 141 -0.54 1.30 -20.45
N VAL A 142 -1.58 2.11 -20.18
CA VAL A 142 -1.61 3.04 -19.04
C VAL A 142 -1.55 2.26 -17.73
N VAL A 143 -2.42 1.26 -17.55
CA VAL A 143 -2.46 0.46 -16.33
C VAL A 143 -1.13 -0.26 -16.11
N GLY A 144 -0.58 -0.92 -17.12
CA GLY A 144 0.68 -1.64 -17.02
C GLY A 144 1.87 -0.72 -16.69
N PHE A 145 2.03 0.38 -17.43
CA PHE A 145 3.16 1.30 -17.26
C PHE A 145 3.13 1.99 -15.90
N ILE A 146 1.99 2.57 -15.51
CA ILE A 146 1.88 3.27 -14.23
C ILE A 146 1.95 2.27 -13.06
N SER A 147 1.46 1.04 -13.22
CA SER A 147 1.59 -0.01 -12.19
C SER A 147 3.06 -0.36 -11.92
N ILE A 148 3.91 -0.43 -12.94
CA ILE A 148 5.36 -0.67 -12.77
C ILE A 148 6.01 0.48 -11.99
N ILE A 149 5.68 1.73 -12.33
CA ILE A 149 6.19 2.91 -11.63
C ILE A 149 5.74 2.90 -10.16
N ALA A 150 4.44 2.71 -9.92
CA ALA A 150 3.87 2.69 -8.59
C ALA A 150 4.46 1.55 -7.74
N PHE A 151 4.59 0.35 -8.31
CA PHE A 151 5.26 -0.79 -7.68
C PHE A 151 6.69 -0.45 -7.26
N THR A 152 7.45 0.22 -8.14
CA THR A 152 8.83 0.62 -7.88
C THR A 152 8.91 1.63 -6.73
N ILE A 153 8.02 2.62 -6.70
CA ILE A 153 7.92 3.62 -5.63
C ILE A 153 7.58 2.96 -4.28
N ILE A 154 6.55 2.10 -4.26
CA ILE A 154 6.15 1.35 -3.05
C ILE A 154 7.30 0.48 -2.56
N ARG A 155 8.01 -0.19 -3.47
CA ARG A 155 9.14 -1.05 -3.11
C ARG A 155 10.34 -0.28 -2.56
N LEU A 156 10.73 0.81 -3.21
CA LEU A 156 11.82 1.69 -2.74
C LEU A 156 11.49 2.26 -1.36
N SER A 157 10.27 2.77 -1.17
CA SER A 157 9.85 3.33 0.12
C SER A 157 9.98 2.32 1.25
N ARG A 158 9.47 1.09 1.07
CA ARG A 158 9.59 0.01 2.06
C ARG A 158 11.05 -0.37 2.32
N PHE A 159 11.88 -0.45 1.28
CA PHE A 159 13.29 -0.80 1.43
C PHE A 159 14.04 0.24 2.28
N TYR A 160 13.84 1.54 2.02
CA TYR A 160 14.46 2.59 2.83
C TYR A 160 13.97 2.59 4.27
N ILE A 161 12.67 2.40 4.49
CA ILE A 161 12.09 2.28 5.85
C ILE A 161 12.73 1.11 6.60
N GLU A 162 12.88 -0.06 5.95
CA GLU A 162 13.52 -1.21 6.58
C GLU A 162 15.00 -0.96 6.91
N LEU A 163 15.72 -0.31 6.00
CA LEU A 163 17.15 -0.02 6.14
C LEU A 163 17.42 0.97 7.28
N ASP A 164 16.61 2.02 7.41
CA ASP A 164 16.74 3.00 8.50
C ASP A 164 16.35 2.39 9.86
N LEU A 165 15.38 1.48 9.89
CA LEU A 165 15.06 0.72 11.11
C LEU A 165 16.16 -0.25 11.54
N GLU A 166 16.86 -0.86 10.58
CA GLU A 166 17.96 -1.78 10.84
C GLU A 166 19.21 -1.06 11.36
N LYS A 167 19.56 0.10 10.77
CA LYS A 167 20.65 0.98 11.26
C LYS A 167 20.42 1.44 12.71
N ARG A 168 19.19 1.85 13.03
CA ARG A 168 18.81 2.26 14.38
C ARG A 168 18.82 1.10 15.37
N LYS A 169 18.34 -0.08 14.96
CA LYS A 169 18.36 -1.28 15.81
C LYS A 169 19.79 -1.72 16.13
N ASN A 170 20.71 -1.54 15.20
CA ASN A 170 22.11 -1.92 15.35
C ASN A 170 23.01 -0.76 15.85
N ASN A 171 22.42 0.34 16.35
CA ASN A 171 23.14 1.53 16.86
C ASN A 171 24.29 2.02 15.95
N THR A 172 24.09 1.90 14.63
CA THR A 172 25.12 2.25 13.63
C THR A 172 24.88 3.63 13.01
N ASP A 173 23.96 4.41 13.59
CA ASP A 173 23.72 5.79 13.19
C ASP A 173 24.81 6.71 13.75
N ASN A 174 25.81 7.00 12.91
CA ASN A 174 26.85 8.00 13.19
C ASN A 174 26.32 9.46 13.23
N THR A 175 25.01 9.67 13.26
CA THR A 175 24.36 11.00 13.18
C THR A 175 23.37 11.30 14.30
N ILE A 176 23.29 10.45 15.33
CA ILE A 176 22.49 10.78 16.53
C ILE A 176 23.31 11.74 17.39
N LYS A 177 23.09 13.05 17.20
CA LYS A 177 23.36 14.02 18.27
C LYS A 177 22.56 13.57 19.51
N PRO A 178 23.14 13.60 20.72
CA PRO A 178 22.41 13.21 21.93
C PRO A 178 21.15 14.07 22.03
N VAL A 179 20.00 13.39 22.04
CA VAL A 179 18.69 14.01 22.20
C VAL A 179 18.68 14.67 23.58
N ASN A 180 18.45 15.97 23.62
CA ASN A 180 18.25 16.73 24.85
C ASN A 180 17.12 16.06 25.66
N SER A 181 17.33 15.93 26.95
CA SER A 181 16.63 15.06 27.89
C SER A 181 15.11 15.27 28.06
N ASP A 182 14.51 16.22 27.34
CA ASP A 182 13.10 16.59 27.47
C ASP A 182 12.17 15.89 26.44
N ASP A 183 12.73 15.29 25.39
CA ASP A 183 11.98 14.54 24.35
C ASP A 183 12.13 13.02 24.50
N LYS A 184 12.04 12.50 25.73
CA LYS A 184 12.03 11.04 25.94
C LYS A 184 10.65 10.48 25.53
N PRO A 185 10.57 9.57 24.54
CA PRO A 185 9.36 8.77 24.39
C PRO A 185 9.25 7.85 25.60
N VAL A 186 8.19 8.03 26.40
CA VAL A 186 7.80 7.07 27.43
C VAL A 186 7.50 5.74 26.73
N ILE A 187 8.42 4.78 26.85
CA ILE A 187 8.18 3.40 26.45
C ILE A 187 7.29 2.79 27.54
N ILE A 188 5.97 2.89 27.35
CA ILE A 188 5.04 2.05 28.11
C ILE A 188 5.23 0.64 27.57
N GLY A 189 5.95 -0.20 28.30
CA GLY A 189 5.90 -1.64 28.12
C GLY A 189 4.48 -2.08 28.42
N ILE A 190 3.75 -2.51 27.39
CA ILE A 190 2.50 -3.25 27.58
C ILE A 190 2.93 -4.71 27.64
N ASP A 191 3.34 -5.16 28.83
CA ASP A 191 3.31 -6.59 29.15
C ASP A 191 1.85 -6.94 29.44
N ASP A 192 1.21 -7.57 28.46
CA ASP A 192 -0.05 -8.27 28.65
C ASP A 192 0.26 -9.58 29.40
N GLY A 193 0.28 -9.52 30.73
CA GLY A 193 0.36 -10.72 31.56
C GLY A 193 0.88 -10.44 32.96
N ASN A 194 -0.02 -10.54 33.96
CA ASN A 194 0.31 -10.62 35.38
C ASN A 194 1.57 -11.45 35.64
N ASP A 195 2.63 -10.83 36.18
CA ASP A 195 3.24 -11.31 37.41
C ASP A 195 4.25 -10.29 37.99
N LYS A 196 3.88 -9.79 39.17
CA LYS A 196 4.74 -9.49 40.34
C LYS A 196 6.10 -8.84 40.08
N ASN A 197 6.18 -7.58 40.51
CA ASN A 197 7.26 -7.00 41.31
C ASN A 197 8.57 -7.80 41.32
N LYS A 198 9.58 -7.32 40.59
CA LYS A 198 10.98 -7.40 41.00
C LYS A 198 11.78 -6.34 40.25
N ILE A 199 11.90 -5.19 40.92
CA ILE A 199 13.06 -4.32 40.78
C ILE A 199 14.22 -5.16 41.33
N GLU A 200 15.08 -5.69 40.45
CA GLU A 200 16.40 -6.19 40.83
C GLU A 200 17.41 -5.10 40.47
N ASP A 201 17.51 -4.12 41.37
CA ASP A 201 18.74 -3.37 41.61
C ASP A 201 19.43 -4.03 42.80
N ASP A 202 20.63 -4.58 42.59
CA ASP A 202 21.77 -4.51 43.52
C ASP A 202 23.00 -5.28 42.94
N PRO A 203 24.26 -5.03 43.38
CA PRO A 203 24.63 -4.31 44.60
C PRO A 203 25.67 -3.19 44.47
N SER A 204 25.47 -2.19 45.32
CA SER A 204 26.45 -1.43 46.09
C SER A 204 27.96 -1.70 45.88
N SER A 205 28.73 -0.61 45.78
CA SER A 205 29.85 -0.43 46.71
C SER A 205 29.84 0.97 47.36
N SER A 206 29.53 0.94 48.65
CA SER A 206 30.02 1.82 49.74
C SER A 206 29.66 3.32 49.73
N ILE A 207 28.91 3.78 50.76
CA ILE A 207 29.44 4.41 51.99
C ILE A 207 28.30 4.91 52.92
N LYS A 208 28.29 4.34 54.15
CA LYS A 208 27.90 4.85 55.49
C LYS A 208 26.54 5.52 55.79
N LYS A 209 25.81 4.88 56.74
CA LYS A 209 25.21 5.35 58.04
C LYS A 209 24.88 6.86 58.14
N THR A 210 23.72 7.34 58.59
CA THR A 210 22.80 6.87 59.65
C THR A 210 21.52 7.75 59.63
N ASP A 211 20.42 7.18 60.15
CA ASP A 211 19.26 7.83 60.80
C ASP A 211 18.18 8.59 60.00
N SER A 212 17.04 7.88 59.89
CA SER A 212 15.66 8.31 60.20
C SER A 212 15.19 9.71 59.83
N THR A 213 14.25 9.82 58.88
CA THR A 213 12.81 10.06 59.16
C THR A 213 11.99 10.14 57.87
N LYS A 214 10.75 9.65 57.93
CA LYS A 214 9.74 9.64 56.86
C LYS A 214 9.26 11.06 56.51
N PRO A 215 8.68 11.27 55.31
CA PRO A 215 8.32 12.59 54.79
C PRO A 215 7.04 13.11 55.45
N SER A 216 7.00 14.41 55.75
CA SER A 216 5.77 15.10 56.13
C SER A 216 5.44 16.15 55.08
N ALA A 217 4.20 16.07 54.60
CA ALA A 217 3.58 17.00 53.67
C ALA A 217 3.49 18.40 54.28
N GLY A 218 3.53 19.42 53.42
CA GLY A 218 3.44 20.81 53.84
C GLY A 218 2.13 21.14 54.55
N LEU A 219 2.26 21.95 55.59
CA LEU A 219 1.29 22.97 56.01
C LEU A 219 2.06 23.99 56.87
N SER A 220 1.97 25.24 56.43
CA SER A 220 2.41 26.48 57.07
C SER A 220 1.55 26.85 58.29
N GLU A 221 2.06 27.80 59.09
CA GLU A 221 1.49 28.43 60.32
C GLU A 221 1.85 27.67 61.61
N LEU A 222 2.52 28.23 62.63
CA LEU A 222 2.64 29.60 63.18
C LEU A 222 4.05 29.85 63.74
#